data_AF-T1BXL6-F1
#
_entry.id   AF-T1BXL6-F1
#
_cell.length_a   1.000
_cell.length_b   1.000
_cell.length_c   1.000
_cell.angle_alpha   90.00
_cell.angle_beta   90.00
_cell.angle_gamma   90.00
#
_symmetry.space_group_name_H-M   'P 1'
#
loop_
_entity.id
_entity.type
_entity.pdbx_description
1 polymer ?
#
loop_
_entity_poly.entity_id
_entity_poly.type
_entity_poly.pdbx_seq_one_letter_code
_entity_poly.pdbx_strand_id
1 'polypeptide(L)' 'SDRARQAAAELDGPTIVLRGKRLFMVTGSPGGSTIIATTLESILNVIDFGMNVQQAVDAPRVYQQ' A
#
# COMPACT_ATOMS: atom_id res chain seq x y z
N SER A 1 -27.83 9.73 -12.24
CA SER A 1 -26.85 10.83 -12.24
C SER A 1 -25.66 10.43 -11.39
N ASP A 2 -24.74 9.69 -12.01
CA ASP A 2 -23.30 9.56 -11.74
C ASP A 2 -22.77 10.06 -10.38
N ARG A 3 -23.10 9.35 -9.29
CA ARG A 3 -22.28 9.33 -8.06
C ARG A 3 -20.98 8.52 -8.22
N ALA A 4 -20.60 8.20 -9.46
CA ALA A 4 -19.33 7.57 -9.83
C ALA A 4 -18.24 8.60 -10.20
N ARG A 5 -18.52 9.91 -10.07
CA ARG A 5 -17.61 11.00 -10.46
C ARG A 5 -17.09 11.83 -9.29
N GLN A 6 -16.97 11.27 -8.10
CA GLN A 6 -16.12 11.90 -7.09
C GLN A 6 -14.70 11.40 -7.32
N ALA A 7 -14.00 12.10 -8.21
CA ALA A 7 -12.56 12.00 -8.35
C ALA A 7 -11.92 12.35 -7.00
N ALA A 8 -11.65 11.34 -6.18
CA ALA A 8 -10.60 11.43 -5.18
C ALA A 8 -9.28 11.30 -5.94
N ALA A 9 -8.81 12.41 -6.50
CA ALA A 9 -7.39 12.59 -6.75
C ALA A 9 -6.73 12.86 -5.38
N GLU A 10 -6.75 11.88 -4.48
CA GLU A 10 -5.71 11.77 -3.46
C GLU A 10 -4.51 11.14 -4.19
N LEU A 11 -3.30 11.66 -4.00
CA LEU A 11 -2.10 11.16 -4.68
C LEU A 11 -1.73 9.78 -4.12
N ASP A 12 -2.54 8.76 -4.41
CA ASP A 12 -2.46 7.42 -3.86
C ASP A 12 -1.52 6.59 -4.70
N GLY A 13 -0.20 6.86 -4.65
CA GLY A 13 0.81 6.17 -5.47
C GLY A 13 0.71 4.65 -5.36
N PRO A 14 0.05 3.96 -6.31
CA PRO A 14 -0.17 2.53 -6.20
C PRO A 14 1.13 1.85 -6.61
N THR A 15 1.61 0.94 -5.77
CA THR A 15 2.83 0.19 -6.00
C THR A 15 2.50 -1.24 -6.43
N ILE A 16 3.05 -1.64 -7.57
CA ILE A 16 2.96 -3.00 -8.09
C ILE A 16 4.29 -3.69 -7.81
N VAL A 17 4.23 -4.79 -7.06
CA VAL A 17 5.37 -5.67 -6.81
C VAL A 17 5.29 -6.86 -7.76
N LEU A 18 6.36 -7.06 -8.51
CA LEU A 18 6.52 -8.22 -9.40
C LEU A 18 7.51 -9.20 -8.79
N ARG A 19 7.25 -10.50 -8.95
CA ARG A 19 8.22 -11.57 -8.71
C ARG A 19 8.68 -12.10 -10.06
N GLY A 20 9.84 -11.64 -10.52
CA GLY A 20 10.25 -11.79 -11.92
C GLY A 20 9.30 -11.02 -12.83
N LYS A 21 8.64 -11.70 -13.77
CA LYS A 21 7.66 -11.09 -14.69
C LYS A 21 6.19 -11.31 -14.29
N ARG A 22 5.94 -11.85 -13.09
CA ARG A 22 4.58 -12.18 -12.63
C ARG A 22 4.15 -11.19 -11.55
N LEU A 23 2.89 -10.76 -11.62
CA LEU A 23 2.27 -9.99 -10.55
C LEU A 23 2.34 -10.79 -9.24
N PHE A 24 2.85 -10.15 -8.20
CA PHE A 24 2.93 -10.73 -6.86
C PHE A 24 2.01 -10.01 -5.87
N MET A 25 2.05 -8.67 -5.86
CA MET A 25 1.24 -7.85 -4.96
C MET A 25 0.94 -6.49 -5.58
N VAL A 26 -0.23 -5.93 -5.28
CA VAL A 26 -0.55 -4.52 -5.51
C VAL A 26 -0.87 -3.92 -4.15
N THR A 27 -0.25 -2.80 -3.81
CA THR A 27 -0.44 -2.13 -2.52
C THR A 27 -0.36 -0.62 -2.67
N GLY A 28 -0.93 0.10 -1.73
CA GLY A 28 -0.89 1.55 -1.60
C GLY A 28 -1.61 1.95 -0.33
N SER A 29 -1.46 3.20 0.09
CA SER A 29 -2.20 3.74 1.22
C SER A 29 -2.59 5.18 0.93
N PRO A 30 -3.78 5.63 1.34
CA PRO A 30 -4.03 7.05 1.52
C PRO A 30 -3.16 7.57 2.67
N GLY A 31 -2.89 8.88 2.72
CA GLY A 31 -2.21 9.48 3.88
C GLY A 31 -1.22 10.61 3.63
N GLY A 32 -1.14 11.17 2.43
CA GLY A 32 -0.26 12.31 2.14
C GLY A 32 1.22 12.01 2.41
N SER A 33 1.80 12.58 3.47
CA SER A 33 3.21 12.42 3.81
C SER A 33 3.58 11.03 4.37
N THR A 34 2.60 10.22 4.78
CA THR A 34 2.84 8.86 5.30
C THR A 34 2.82 7.77 4.23
N ILE A 35 2.49 8.11 2.97
CA ILE A 35 2.28 7.15 1.88
C ILE A 35 3.51 6.27 1.68
N ILE A 36 4.70 6.87 1.64
CA ILE A 36 5.96 6.15 1.38
C ILE A 36 6.23 5.15 2.50
N ALA A 37 6.19 5.60 3.76
CA ALA A 37 6.45 4.75 4.92
C ALA A 37 5.44 3.61 5.00
N THR A 38 4.15 3.92 4.86
CA THR A 38 3.09 2.92 4.93
C THR A 38 3.20 1.88 3.81
N THR A 39 3.50 2.31 2.59
CA THR A 39 3.65 1.40 1.45
C THR A 39 4.87 0.50 1.62
N LEU A 40 5.97 1.04 2.14
CA LEU A 40 7.17 0.28 2.47
C LEU A 40 6.90 -0.76 3.56
N GLU A 41 6.25 -0.38 4.65
CA GLU A 41 5.89 -1.31 5.74
C GLU A 41 5.04 -2.48 5.23
N SER A 42 4.03 -2.21 4.40
CA SER A 42 3.22 -3.28 3.77
C SER A 42 4.07 -4.24 2.94
N ILE A 43 5.07 -3.75 2.20
CA ILE A 43 5.97 -4.58 1.41
C ILE A 43 6.86 -5.44 2.32
N LEU A 44 7.47 -4.87 3.36
CA LEU A 44 8.31 -5.57 4.31
C LEU A 44 7.52 -6.65 5.08
N ASN A 45 6.31 -6.32 5.52
CA ASN A 45 5.42 -7.25 6.21
C ASN A 45 5.11 -8.49 5.37
N VAL A 46 4.83 -8.33 4.08
CA VAL A 46 4.54 -9.46 3.20
C VAL A 46 5.80 -10.22 2.78
N ILE A 47 6.88 -9.52 2.42
CA ILE A 47 8.07 -10.14 1.82
C ILE A 47 9.03 -10.68 2.88
N ASP A 48 9.36 -9.86 3.89
CA ASP A 48 10.40 -10.20 4.86
C ASP A 48 9.82 -10.90 6.09
N PHE A 49 8.63 -10.48 6.54
CA PHE A 49 7.96 -11.08 7.70
C PHE A 49 6.98 -12.20 7.34
N GLY A 50 6.77 -12.46 6.04
CA GLY A 50 5.94 -13.57 5.55
C GLY A 50 4.46 -13.45 5.92
N MET A 51 3.98 -12.24 6.23
CA MET A 51 2.58 -12.00 6.58
C MET A 51 1.68 -12.14 5.35
N ASN A 52 0.43 -12.57 5.56
CA ASN A 52 -0.59 -12.42 4.52
C ASN A 52 -1.02 -10.94 4.40
N VAL A 53 -1.74 -10.61 3.33
CA VAL A 53 -2.12 -9.21 3.03
C VAL A 53 -2.93 -8.56 4.16
N GLN A 54 -3.84 -9.30 4.80
CA GLN A 54 -4.65 -8.76 5.90
C GLN A 54 -3.78 -8.46 7.12
N GLN A 55 -2.91 -9.41 7.50
CA GLN A 55 -1.95 -9.23 8.59
C GLN A 55 -1.02 -8.04 8.34
N ALA A 56 -0.53 -7.88 7.10
CA ALA A 56 0.36 -6.79 6.73
C ALA A 56 -0.32 -5.41 6.83
N VAL A 57 -1.62 -5.34 6.51
CA VAL A 57 -2.41 -4.10 6.59
C VAL A 57 -2.79 -3.77 8.03
N ASP A 58 -3.08 -4.79 8.84
CA ASP A 58 -3.48 -4.65 10.26
C ASP A 58 -2.28 -4.45 11.20
N ALA A 59 -1.06 -4.68 10.72
CA ALA A 59 0.15 -4.49 11.50
C ALA A 59 0.28 -3.01 11.96
N PRO A 60 0.76 -2.77 13.19
CA PRO A 60 1.05 -1.42 13.66
C PRO A 60 2.04 -0.70 12.73
N ARG A 61 1.77 0.58 12.45
CA ARG A 61 2.60 1.43 11.58
C ARG A 61 3.51 2.33 12.39
N VAL A 62 4.72 2.56 11.90
CA VAL A 62 5.70 3.47 12.49
C VAL A 62 6.03 4.56 11.48
N TYR A 63 5.94 5.81 11.91
CA TYR A 63 6.24 6.95 11.05
C TYR A 63 6.87 8.07 11.86
N GLN A 64 7.97 8.62 11.35
CA GLN A 64 8.60 9.84 11.85
C GLN A 64 8.98 10.72 10.68
N GLN A 65 8.69 12.02 10.80
CA GLN A 65 8.97 13.05 9.77
C GLN A 65 10.40 13.56 9.83
#